data_AF-A0A9D1Y5B2-F1
#
_entry.id   AF-A0A9D1Y5B2-F1
#
_cell.length_a   1.000
_cell.length_b   1.000
_cell.length_c   1.000
_cell.angle_alpha   90.00
_cell.angle_beta   90.00
_cell.angle_gamma   90.00
#
_symmetry.space_group_name_H-M   'P 1'
#
loop_
_entity.id
_entity.type
_entity.pdbx_description
1 polymer ?
#
loop_
_entity_poly.entity_id
_entity_poly.type
_entity_poly.pdbx_seq_one_letter_code
_entity_poly.pdbx_strand_id
1 'polypeptide(L)'
;MKQPSRFLYWAMTAGGILLLAGGLVLLRMGGDGQVLPYLMLGAGCGVFGYGAGELAAGAAARKDPQMARQLAIEQQDERNRAIADRSKAKAYDLMLYLFAALMVAFSLIPDTPLPVILLMVAGYLLVVAFQIYWLVRLNKEM
;
A
#
# COMPACT_ATOMS: atom_id res chain seq x y z
N MET A 1 -3.03 19.42 10.78
CA MET A 1 -2.57 18.08 11.22
C MET A 1 -1.09 18.18 11.56
N LYS A 2 -0.66 17.85 12.78
CA LYS A 2 0.77 17.87 13.16
C LYS A 2 1.48 16.76 12.38
N GLN A 3 2.37 17.12 11.44
CA GLN A 3 3.24 16.13 10.80
C GLN A 3 4.04 15.43 11.92
N PRO A 4 4.00 14.09 12.02
CA PRO A 4 4.82 13.37 12.99
C PRO A 4 6.30 13.64 12.71
N SER A 5 7.14 13.52 13.74
CA SER A 5 8.55 13.87 13.64
C SER A 5 9.22 13.04 12.55
N ARG A 6 10.12 13.65 11.76
CA ARG A 6 10.84 12.99 10.66
C ARG A 6 11.59 11.73 11.10
N PHE A 7 11.96 11.70 12.38
CA PHE A 7 12.55 10.55 13.05
C PHE A 7 11.64 9.31 12.98
N LEU A 8 10.33 9.49 13.09
CA LEU A 8 9.37 8.40 13.01
C LEU A 8 9.35 7.74 11.62
N TYR A 9 9.35 8.54 10.53
CA TYR A 9 9.38 7.98 9.17
C TYR A 9 10.71 7.29 8.83
N TRP A 10 11.82 7.82 9.35
CA TRP A 10 13.13 7.14 9.30
C TRP A 10 13.14 5.85 10.11
N ALA A 11 12.52 5.83 11.29
CA ALA A 11 12.39 4.63 12.10
C ALA A 11 11.49 3.58 11.41
N MET A 12 10.41 4.01 10.75
CA MET A 12 9.52 3.11 9.99
C MET A 12 10.24 2.52 8.76
N THR A 13 10.96 3.34 7.98
CA THR A 13 11.75 2.81 6.85
C THR A 13 12.85 1.86 7.29
N ALA A 14 13.63 2.23 8.32
CA ALA A 14 14.67 1.37 8.86
C ALA A 14 14.08 0.08 9.45
N GLY A 15 12.97 0.17 10.17
CA GLY A 15 12.24 -0.99 10.70
C GLY A 15 11.71 -1.91 9.59
N GLY A 16 11.18 -1.35 8.51
CA GLY A 16 10.76 -2.10 7.33
C GLY A 16 11.92 -2.84 6.65
N ILE A 17 13.07 -2.18 6.48
CA ILE A 17 14.29 -2.80 5.94
C ILE A 17 14.82 -3.91 6.85
N LEU A 18 14.82 -3.70 8.17
CA LEU A 18 15.23 -4.71 9.14
C LEU A 18 14.32 -5.94 9.12
N LEU A 19 13.00 -5.74 9.00
CA LEU A 19 12.03 -6.84 8.85
C LEU A 19 12.25 -7.62 7.55
N LEU A 20 12.51 -6.92 6.43
CA LEU A 20 12.83 -7.54 5.14
C LEU A 20 14.13 -8.34 5.21
N ALA A 21 15.20 -7.75 5.77
CA ALA A 21 16.49 -8.41 5.92
C ALA A 21 16.41 -9.61 6.87
N GLY A 22 15.71 -9.47 8.00
CA GLY A 22 15.46 -10.56 8.95
C GLY A 22 14.68 -11.71 8.33
N GLY A 23 13.62 -11.40 7.57
CA GLY A 23 12.86 -12.41 6.81
C GLY A 23 13.73 -13.14 5.79
N LEU A 24 14.59 -12.42 5.05
CA LEU A 24 15.49 -13.01 4.07
C LEU A 24 16.57 -13.92 4.71
N VAL A 25 17.13 -13.51 5.84
CA VAL A 25 18.11 -14.29 6.60
C VAL A 25 17.49 -15.57 7.16
N LEU A 26 16.28 -15.49 7.74
CA LEU A 26 15.57 -16.67 8.23
C LEU A 26 15.25 -17.66 7.09
N LEU A 27 14.83 -17.16 5.93
CA LEU A 27 14.62 -17.98 4.72
C LEU A 27 15.90 -18.70 4.29
N ARG A 28 17.05 -18.02 4.39
CA ARG A 28 18.35 -18.59 4.01
C ARG A 28 18.90 -19.59 5.03
N MET A 29 18.49 -19.50 6.29
CA MET A 29 18.87 -20.44 7.36
C MET A 29 18.06 -21.74 7.35
N GLY A 30 17.03 -21.87 6.51
CA GLY A 30 16.40 -23.16 6.20
C GLY A 30 15.65 -23.84 7.35
N GLY A 31 15.00 -23.07 8.24
CA GLY A 31 14.18 -23.63 9.31
C GLY A 31 12.76 -24.03 8.86
N ASP A 32 12.16 -25.03 9.53
CA ASP A 32 10.83 -25.58 9.25
C ASP A 32 9.68 -24.55 9.34
N GLY A 33 9.90 -23.41 10.01
CA GLY A 33 8.90 -22.36 10.22
C GLY A 33 8.84 -21.31 9.09
N GLN A 34 8.61 -21.71 7.84
CA GLN A 34 8.65 -20.80 6.68
C GLN A 34 7.61 -19.66 6.72
N VAL A 35 6.52 -19.82 7.47
CA VAL A 35 5.44 -18.82 7.59
C VAL A 35 5.94 -17.49 8.18
N LEU A 36 6.83 -17.55 9.18
CA LEU A 36 7.34 -16.37 9.87
C LEU A 36 8.18 -15.46 8.96
N PRO A 37 9.19 -15.94 8.23
CA PRO A 37 9.93 -15.11 7.29
C PRO A 37 9.07 -14.53 6.17
N TYR A 38 8.06 -15.25 5.66
CA TYR A 38 7.12 -14.69 4.68
C TYR A 38 6.26 -13.57 5.27
N LEU A 39 5.79 -13.70 6.51
CA LEU A 39 5.03 -12.65 7.19
C LEU A 39 5.91 -11.41 7.44
N MET A 40 7.18 -11.61 7.82
CA MET A 40 8.15 -10.53 8.00
C MET A 40 8.45 -9.80 6.68
N LEU A 41 8.54 -10.54 5.57
CA LEU A 41 8.70 -9.96 4.23
C LEU A 41 7.49 -9.12 3.82
N GLY A 42 6.28 -9.67 3.98
CA GLY A 42 5.03 -8.96 3.65
C GLY A 42 4.83 -7.70 4.48
N ALA A 43 4.95 -7.81 5.81
CA ALA A 43 4.84 -6.68 6.72
C ALA A 43 5.97 -5.65 6.52
N GLY A 44 7.21 -6.13 6.31
CA GLY A 44 8.37 -5.29 6.05
C GLY A 44 8.20 -4.44 4.79
N CYS A 45 7.66 -5.02 3.72
CA CYS A 45 7.37 -4.29 2.48
C CYS A 45 6.33 -3.19 2.70
N GLY A 46 5.25 -3.46 3.45
CA GLY A 46 4.22 -2.47 3.76
C GLY A 46 4.74 -1.29 4.58
N VAL A 47 5.48 -1.58 5.66
CA VAL A 47 6.04 -0.55 6.54
C VAL A 47 7.14 0.25 5.83
N PHE A 48 7.98 -0.42 5.04
CA PHE A 48 8.99 0.23 4.20
C PHE A 48 8.35 1.14 3.15
N GLY A 49 7.35 0.65 2.42
CA GLY A 49 6.66 1.42 1.37
C GLY A 49 6.02 2.70 1.92
N TYR A 50 5.35 2.60 3.07
CA TYR A 50 4.76 3.76 3.74
C TYR A 50 5.82 4.77 4.17
N GLY A 51 6.85 4.32 4.88
CA GLY A 51 7.91 5.21 5.36
C GLY A 51 8.70 5.86 4.21
N ALA A 52 9.03 5.09 3.18
CA ALA A 52 9.85 5.55 2.06
C ALA A 52 9.07 6.54 1.18
N GLY A 53 7.78 6.28 0.95
CA GLY A 53 6.89 7.20 0.26
C GLY A 53 6.83 8.56 0.94
N GLU A 54 6.71 8.58 2.26
CA GLU A 54 6.59 9.83 3.01
C GLU A 54 7.92 10.60 3.11
N LEU A 55 9.05 9.89 3.20
CA LEU A 55 10.37 10.50 3.11
C LEU A 55 10.63 11.10 1.72
N ALA A 56 10.21 10.41 0.65
CA ALA A 56 10.32 10.91 -0.72
C ALA A 56 9.45 12.16 -0.94
N ALA A 57 8.20 12.13 -0.47
CA ALA A 57 7.30 13.29 -0.50
C ALA A 57 7.89 14.48 0.29
N GLY A 58 8.42 14.23 1.49
CA GLY A 58 9.08 15.25 2.30
C GLY A 58 10.39 15.78 1.72
N ALA A 59 11.12 14.98 0.95
CA ALA A 59 12.34 15.40 0.24
C ALA A 59 12.00 16.25 -0.99
N ALA A 60 10.99 15.85 -1.77
CA ALA A 60 10.47 16.62 -2.90
C ALA A 60 9.99 18.01 -2.44
N ALA A 61 9.25 18.07 -1.34
CA ALA A 61 8.77 19.32 -0.74
C ALA A 61 9.90 20.26 -0.25
N ARG A 62 11.10 19.75 0.01
CA ARG A 62 12.27 20.54 0.48
C ARG A 62 13.17 21.01 -0.64
N LYS A 63 13.30 20.22 -1.72
CA LYS A 63 14.09 20.60 -2.89
C LYS A 63 13.54 21.85 -3.56
N ASP A 64 12.23 22.03 -3.50
CA ASP A 64 11.57 23.21 -4.04
C ASP A 64 10.45 23.70 -3.10
N PRO A 65 10.74 24.71 -2.26
CA PRO A 65 9.74 25.33 -1.38
C PRO A 65 8.61 26.02 -2.14
N GLN A 66 8.84 26.46 -3.38
CA GLN A 66 7.80 27.04 -4.23
C GLN A 66 6.87 25.93 -4.75
N MET A 67 7.43 24.81 -5.21
CA MET A 67 6.66 23.62 -5.59
C MET A 67 5.87 23.05 -4.40
N ALA A 68 6.42 23.05 -3.18
CA ALA A 68 5.68 22.66 -1.98
C ALA A 68 4.51 23.59 -1.64
N ARG A 69 4.69 24.91 -1.79
CA ARG A 69 3.60 25.89 -1.62
C ARG A 69 2.55 25.74 -2.72
N GLN A 70 2.97 25.52 -3.97
CA GLN A 70 2.07 25.22 -5.07
C GLN A 70 1.30 23.93 -4.81
N LEU A 71 1.95 22.83 -4.42
CA LEU A 71 1.28 21.59 -4.02
C LEU A 71 0.26 21.80 -2.89
N ALA A 72 0.55 22.64 -1.90
CA ALA A 72 -0.40 22.95 -0.84
C ALA A 72 -1.63 23.73 -1.34
N ILE A 73 -1.42 24.67 -2.26
CA ILE A 73 -2.50 25.43 -2.91
C ILE A 73 -3.30 24.52 -3.85
N GLU A 74 -2.62 23.71 -4.65
CA GLU A 74 -3.21 22.72 -5.56
C GLU A 74 -3.99 21.63 -4.80
N GLN A 75 -3.53 21.22 -3.62
CA GLN A 75 -4.30 20.31 -2.76
C GLN A 75 -5.55 20.96 -2.15
N GLN A 76 -5.64 22.29 -2.15
CA GLN A 76 -6.80 23.03 -1.68
C GLN A 76 -7.73 23.46 -2.82
N ASP A 77 -7.28 23.39 -4.07
CA ASP A 77 -8.09 23.66 -5.27
C ASP A 77 -9.02 22.47 -5.57
N GLU A 78 -10.31 22.77 -5.73
CA GLU A 78 -11.35 21.79 -6.05
C GLU A 78 -11.07 21.05 -7.36
N ARG A 79 -10.52 21.74 -8.37
CA ARG A 79 -10.23 21.12 -9.67
C ARG A 79 -9.14 20.06 -9.54
N ASN A 80 -8.07 20.38 -8.82
CA ASN A 80 -6.95 19.47 -8.65
C ASN A 80 -7.31 18.30 -7.73
N ARG A 81 -8.15 18.51 -6.71
CA ARG A 81 -8.76 17.40 -5.95
C ARG A 81 -9.57 16.47 -6.85
N ALA A 82 -10.42 17.02 -7.72
CA ALA A 82 -11.20 16.21 -8.65
C ALA A 82 -10.31 15.39 -9.60
N ILE A 83 -9.19 15.95 -10.09
CA ILE A 83 -8.22 15.20 -10.90
C ILE A 83 -7.55 14.11 -10.07
N ALA A 84 -7.10 14.42 -8.85
CA ALA A 84 -6.44 13.45 -7.97
C ALA A 84 -7.37 12.28 -7.64
N ASP A 85 -8.63 12.55 -7.29
CA ASP A 85 -9.59 11.50 -6.94
C ASP A 85 -9.99 10.67 -8.17
N ARG A 86 -10.12 11.28 -9.36
CA ARG A 86 -10.28 10.52 -10.62
C ARG A 86 -9.07 9.64 -10.93
N SER A 87 -7.85 10.11 -10.66
CA SER A 87 -6.64 9.30 -10.87
C SER A 87 -6.59 8.10 -9.93
N LYS A 88 -7.00 8.26 -8.66
CA LYS A 88 -7.13 7.16 -7.70
C LYS A 88 -8.21 6.17 -8.12
N ALA A 89 -9.35 6.64 -8.63
CA ALA A 89 -10.40 5.77 -9.16
C ALA A 89 -9.90 4.93 -10.35
N LYS A 90 -9.16 5.53 -11.29
CA LYS A 90 -8.55 4.78 -12.40
C LYS A 90 -7.49 3.78 -11.95
N ALA A 91 -6.68 4.13 -10.94
CA ALA A 91 -5.73 3.20 -10.34
C ALA A 91 -6.44 2.04 -9.63
N TYR A 92 -7.58 2.30 -8.99
CA TYR A 92 -8.42 1.29 -8.36
C TYR A 92 -9.01 0.31 -9.39
N ASP A 93 -9.54 0.81 -10.50
CA ASP A 93 -10.03 -0.05 -11.60
C ASP A 93 -8.92 -1.00 -12.09
N LEU A 94 -7.71 -0.48 -12.31
CA LEU A 94 -6.54 -1.29 -12.68
C LEU A 94 -6.16 -2.30 -11.59
N MET A 95 -6.18 -1.89 -10.32
CA MET A 95 -5.88 -2.76 -9.18
C MET A 95 -6.81 -3.97 -9.15
N LEU A 96 -8.12 -3.79 -9.39
CA LEU A 96 -9.08 -4.89 -9.46
C LEU A 96 -8.73 -5.89 -10.57
N TYR A 97 -8.41 -5.40 -11.77
CA TYR A 97 -7.99 -6.27 -12.88
C TYR A 97 -6.68 -7.01 -12.56
N LEU A 98 -5.70 -6.34 -11.96
CA LEU A 98 -4.44 -6.97 -11.55
C LEU A 98 -4.67 -8.03 -10.46
N PHE A 99 -5.52 -7.76 -9.47
CA PHE A 99 -5.89 -8.74 -8.45
C PHE A 99 -6.59 -9.96 -9.06
N ALA A 100 -7.52 -9.74 -9.99
CA ALA A 100 -8.18 -10.82 -10.70
C ALA A 100 -7.19 -11.68 -11.51
N ALA A 101 -6.29 -11.03 -12.26
CA ALA A 101 -5.24 -11.72 -13.01
C ALA A 101 -4.30 -12.52 -12.09
N LEU A 102 -3.92 -11.98 -10.95
CA LEU A 102 -3.11 -12.67 -9.94
C LEU A 102 -3.85 -13.87 -9.36
N MET A 103 -5.12 -13.74 -8.98
CA MET A 103 -5.91 -14.87 -8.47
C MET A 103 -6.00 -16.01 -9.49
N VAL A 104 -6.21 -15.69 -10.77
CA VAL A 104 -6.19 -16.69 -11.84
C VAL A 104 -4.79 -17.31 -11.98
N ALA A 105 -3.74 -16.51 -12.01
CA ALA A 105 -2.37 -17.02 -12.11
C ALA A 105 -2.02 -17.98 -10.95
N PHE A 106 -2.32 -17.61 -9.71
CA PHE A 106 -2.11 -18.48 -8.54
C PHE A 106 -2.98 -19.74 -8.57
N SER A 107 -4.19 -19.66 -9.12
CA SER A 107 -5.05 -20.85 -9.30
C SER A 107 -4.50 -21.86 -10.31
N LEU A 108 -3.66 -21.41 -11.25
CA LEU A 108 -3.05 -22.25 -12.28
C LEU A 108 -1.71 -22.84 -11.86
N ILE A 109 -1.07 -22.32 -10.81
CA ILE A 109 0.17 -22.87 -10.27
C ILE A 109 -0.15 -24.20 -9.58
N PRO A 110 0.45 -25.33 -10.03
CA PRO A 110 0.29 -26.62 -9.37
C PRO A 110 0.66 -26.55 -7.89
N ASP A 111 -0.06 -27.32 -7.05
CA ASP A 111 0.20 -27.43 -5.61
C ASP A 111 -0.01 -26.12 -4.79
N THR A 112 -0.71 -25.13 -5.34
CA THR A 112 -1.09 -23.92 -4.57
C THR A 112 -2.12 -24.28 -3.49
N PRO A 113 -1.87 -23.96 -2.21
CA PRO A 113 -2.81 -24.28 -1.14
C PRO A 113 -4.14 -23.52 -1.29
N LEU A 114 -5.26 -24.23 -1.25
CA LEU A 114 -6.60 -23.64 -1.33
C LEU A 114 -6.84 -22.47 -0.35
N PRO A 115 -6.36 -22.51 0.92
CA PRO A 115 -6.52 -21.38 1.83
C PRO A 115 -5.89 -20.07 1.33
N VAL A 116 -4.80 -20.15 0.56
CA VAL A 116 -4.13 -18.97 -0.02
C VAL A 116 -5.04 -18.30 -1.05
N ILE A 117 -5.63 -19.09 -1.94
CA ILE A 117 -6.57 -18.61 -2.95
C ILE A 117 -7.81 -18.00 -2.26
N LEU A 118 -8.35 -18.68 -1.25
CA LEU A 118 -9.51 -18.18 -0.50
C LEU A 118 -9.21 -16.86 0.24
N LEU A 119 -8.01 -16.72 0.81
CA LEU A 119 -7.57 -15.48 1.45
C LEU A 119 -7.47 -14.32 0.45
N MET A 120 -6.93 -14.57 -0.75
CA MET A 120 -6.87 -13.57 -1.82
C MET A 120 -8.28 -13.13 -2.26
N VAL A 121 -9.20 -14.08 -2.45
CA VAL A 121 -10.61 -13.80 -2.78
C VAL A 121 -11.28 -12.99 -1.67
N ALA A 122 -11.08 -13.37 -0.40
CA ALA A 122 -11.62 -12.63 0.74
C ALA A 122 -11.09 -11.19 0.79
N GLY A 123 -9.78 -10.98 0.56
CA GLY A 123 -9.18 -9.66 0.48
C GLY A 123 -9.76 -8.81 -0.66
N TYR A 124 -9.92 -9.40 -1.85
CA TYR A 124 -10.55 -8.75 -2.99
C TYR A 124 -11.99 -8.31 -2.67
N LEU A 125 -12.80 -9.20 -2.09
CA LEU A 125 -14.19 -8.90 -1.71
C LEU A 125 -14.27 -7.83 -0.63
N LEU A 126 -13.36 -7.82 0.35
CA LEU A 126 -13.31 -6.78 1.37
C LEU A 126 -13.03 -5.39 0.77
N VAL A 127 -12.11 -5.30 -0.18
CA VAL A 127 -11.79 -4.05 -0.88
C VAL A 127 -13.01 -3.55 -1.67
N VAL A 128 -13.68 -4.43 -2.42
CA VAL A 128 -14.90 -4.10 -3.16
C VAL A 128 -16.04 -3.71 -2.22
N ALA A 129 -16.24 -4.44 -1.11
CA ALA A 129 -17.25 -4.11 -0.12
C ALA A 129 -17.00 -2.74 0.51
N PHE A 130 -15.74 -2.40 0.80
CA PHE A 130 -15.37 -1.08 1.34
C PHE A 130 -15.62 0.04 0.33
N GLN A 131 -15.33 -0.18 -0.95
CA GLN A 131 -15.68 0.74 -2.03
C GLN A 131 -17.20 0.98 -2.09
N ILE A 132 -18.00 -0.08 -2.08
CA ILE A 132 -19.47 0.01 -2.11
C ILE A 132 -19.99 0.75 -0.88
N TYR A 133 -19.48 0.43 0.31
CA TYR A 133 -19.84 1.11 1.55
C TYR A 133 -19.61 2.62 1.46
N TRP A 134 -18.42 3.04 1.02
CA TRP A 134 -18.10 4.46 0.89
C TRP A 134 -18.88 5.13 -0.22
N LEU A 135 -19.13 4.46 -1.35
CA LEU A 135 -19.97 4.98 -2.42
C LEU A 135 -21.38 5.29 -1.90
N VAL A 136 -22.01 4.32 -1.21
CA VAL A 136 -23.36 4.50 -0.64
C VAL A 136 -23.38 5.57 0.42
N ARG A 137 -22.35 5.64 1.28
CA ARG A 137 -22.26 6.64 2.33
C ARG A 137 -22.09 8.05 1.77
N LEU A 138 -21.14 8.25 0.85
CA LEU A 138 -20.87 9.56 0.24
C LEU A 138 -22.07 10.06 -0.58
N ASN A 139 -22.79 9.16 -1.25
CA ASN A 139 -24.01 9.50 -2.00
C ASN A 139 -25.20 9.88 -1.11
N LYS A 140 -25.11 9.70 0.21
CA LYS A 140 -26.09 10.21 1.18
C LYS A 140 -25.66 11.52 1.83
N GLU A 141 -24.35 11.79 1.85
CA GLU A 141 -23.77 13.00 2.45
C GLU A 141 -23.74 14.18 1.46
N MET A 142 -23.71 13.90 0.15
CA MET A 142 -23.81 14.87 -0.95
C MET A 142 -25.20 14.84 -1.58
#